data_AF-A0A2S3R202-F1
#
_entry.id   AF-A0A2S3R202-F1
#
_cell.length_a   1.000
_cell.length_b   1.000
_cell.length_c   1.000
_cell.angle_alpha   90.00
_cell.angle_beta   90.00
_cell.angle_gamma   90.00
#
_symmetry.space_group_name_H-M   'P 1'
#
loop_
_entity.id
_entity.type
_entity.pdbx_description
1 polymer ?
#
loop_
_entity_poly.entity_id
_entity_poly.type
_entity_poly.pdbx_seq_one_letter_code
_entity_poly.pdbx_strand_id
1 'polypeptide(L)' 'MKDFTVIGFYEETSQIFSHHVSAPNAQKAFFQVATDFPEATLTAALEGHLTEGNGIEFPGESLVEAETIIDQPEIFNV' A
#
# COMPACT_ATOMS: atom_id res chain seq x y z
N MET A 1 7.99 15.09 13.82
CA MET A 1 7.13 14.51 12.78
C MET A 1 7.96 13.49 12.04
N LYS A 2 7.39 12.33 11.74
CA LYS A 2 7.98 11.25 10.96
C LYS A 2 6.99 10.85 9.89
N ASP A 3 7.49 10.35 8.79
CA ASP A 3 6.64 9.85 7.72
C ASP A 3 6.23 8.41 8.04
N PHE A 4 5.01 8.06 7.65
CA PHE A 4 4.44 6.74 7.82
C PHE A 4 3.64 6.35 6.58
N THR A 5 3.62 5.04 6.31
CA THR A 5 2.67 4.43 5.39
C THR A 5 1.72 3.56 6.18
N VAL A 6 0.43 3.91 6.16
CA VAL A 6 -0.62 3.10 6.76
C VAL A 6 -1.27 2.24 5.69
N ILE A 7 -1.34 0.94 5.94
CA ILE A 7 -2.03 -0.02 5.08
C ILE A 7 -3.44 -0.22 5.60
N GLY A 8 -4.42 -0.10 4.70
CA GLY A 8 -5.82 -0.31 4.98
C GLY A 8 -6.52 -1.13 3.90
N PHE A 9 -7.75 -1.51 4.20
CA PHE A 9 -8.58 -2.38 3.38
C PHE A 9 -10.04 -1.94 3.45
N TYR A 10 -10.70 -1.84 2.30
CA TYR A 10 -12.15 -1.68 2.22
C TYR A 10 -12.81 -3.03 2.07
N GLU A 11 -13.61 -3.45 3.05
CA GLU A 11 -14.26 -4.76 3.03
C GLU A 11 -15.27 -4.89 1.88
N GLU A 12 -15.96 -3.80 1.53
CA GLU A 12 -16.97 -3.79 0.46
C GLU A 12 -16.37 -4.04 -0.92
N THR A 13 -15.25 -3.38 -1.24
CA THR A 13 -14.62 -3.45 -2.57
C THR A 13 -13.47 -4.46 -2.63
N SER A 14 -13.09 -5.02 -1.49
CA SER A 14 -11.86 -5.80 -1.32
C SER A 14 -10.58 -5.06 -1.73
N GLN A 15 -10.61 -3.72 -1.76
CA GLN A 15 -9.46 -2.91 -2.14
C GLN A 15 -8.51 -2.75 -0.97
N ILE A 16 -7.25 -3.13 -1.18
CA ILE A 16 -6.13 -2.79 -0.28
C ILE A 16 -5.54 -1.46 -0.74
N PHE A 17 -5.19 -0.59 0.20
CA PHE A 17 -4.50 0.67 -0.07
C PHE A 17 -3.32 0.91 0.87
N SER A 18 -2.40 1.76 0.42
CA SER A 18 -1.36 2.37 1.24
C SER A 18 -1.58 3.88 1.26
N HIS A 19 -1.54 4.49 2.45
CA HIS A 19 -1.73 5.93 2.62
C HIS A 19 -0.55 6.55 3.36
N HIS A 20 0.01 7.60 2.76
CA HIS A 20 1.19 8.31 3.26
C HIS A 20 0.79 9.47 4.16
N VAL A 21 1.34 9.52 5.36
CA VAL A 21 0.97 10.48 6.42
C VAL A 21 2.18 10.83 7.26
N SER A 22 2.32 12.11 7.64
CA SER A 22 3.31 12.54 8.63
C SER A 22 2.68 12.62 10.03
N ALA A 23 3.27 11.91 11.00
CA ALA A 23 2.76 11.80 12.37
C ALA A 23 3.92 11.71 13.39
N PRO A 24 3.68 11.98 14.69
CA PRO A 24 4.70 11.82 15.72
C PRO A 24 5.03 10.34 16.04
N ASN A 25 4.09 9.41 15.81
CA ASN A 25 4.23 7.97 16.00
C ASN A 25 3.15 7.21 15.21
N ALA A 26 3.27 5.89 15.15
CA ALA A 26 2.35 5.01 14.43
C ALA A 26 0.89 5.13 14.91
N GLN A 27 0.66 5.27 16.22
CA GLN A 27 -0.69 5.40 16.77
C GLN A 27 -1.39 6.66 16.26
N LYS A 28 -0.65 7.77 16.13
CA LYS A 28 -1.17 9.01 15.55
C LYS A 28 -1.31 8.94 14.03
N ALA A 29 -0.47 8.16 13.34
CA ALA A 29 -0.66 7.89 11.91
C ALA A 29 -1.98 7.14 11.67
N PHE A 30 -2.25 6.07 12.43
CA PHE A 30 -3.53 5.36 12.36
C PHE A 30 -4.73 6.26 12.66
N PHE A 31 -4.65 7.07 13.71
CA PHE A 31 -5.73 7.99 14.05
C PHE A 31 -6.06 8.97 12.92
N GLN A 32 -5.03 9.53 12.28
CA GLN A 32 -5.21 10.42 11.13
C GLN A 32 -5.88 9.68 9.96
N VAL A 33 -5.37 8.50 9.58
CA VAL A 33 -5.92 7.73 8.47
C VAL A 33 -7.34 7.23 8.75
N ALA A 34 -7.66 6.86 9.98
CA ALA A 34 -9.03 6.51 10.37
C ALA A 34 -9.99 7.73 10.30
N THR A 35 -9.46 8.94 10.45
CA THR A 35 -10.25 10.17 10.29
C THR A 35 -10.51 10.47 8.82
N ASP A 36 -9.50 10.25 7.96
CA ASP A 36 -9.58 10.51 6.53
C ASP A 36 -10.37 9.42 5.77
N PHE A 37 -10.33 8.18 6.26
CA PHE A 37 -10.96 7.00 5.67
C PHE A 37 -11.76 6.21 6.72
N PRO A 38 -12.91 6.73 7.19
CA PRO A 38 -13.64 6.16 8.34
C PRO A 38 -14.27 4.79 8.08
N GLU A 39 -14.41 4.39 6.82
CA GLU A 39 -14.98 3.10 6.41
C GLU A 39 -13.90 2.02 6.18
N ALA A 40 -12.61 2.37 6.32
CA ALA A 40 -11.51 1.44 6.11
C ALA A 40 -11.19 0.61 7.36
N THR A 41 -10.89 -0.67 7.16
CA THR A 41 -10.24 -1.51 8.17
C THR A 41 -8.72 -1.33 8.05
N LEU A 42 -8.05 -0.89 9.12
CA LEU A 42 -6.61 -0.59 9.12
C LEU A 42 -5.80 -1.76 9.70
N THR A 43 -4.67 -2.11 9.07
CA THR A 43 -3.87 -3.30 9.47
C THR A 43 -2.49 -2.94 10.02
N ALA A 44 -1.73 -2.07 9.33
CA ALA A 44 -0.33 -1.82 9.66
C ALA A 44 0.06 -0.37 9.42
N ALA A 45 1.06 0.11 10.16
CA ALA A 45 1.73 1.38 9.92
C ALA A 45 3.24 1.14 9.90
N LEU A 46 3.87 1.50 8.79
CA LEU A 46 5.31 1.37 8.56
C LEU A 46 5.96 2.75 8.68
N GLU A 47 7.10 2.87 9.35
CA GLU A 47 7.87 4.13 9.37
C GLU A 47 8.50 4.35 8.00
N GLY A 48 8.30 5.54 7.42
CA GLY A 48 8.67 5.92 6.06
C GLY A 48 7.51 5.81 5.06
N HIS A 49 7.70 6.43 3.89
CA HIS A 49 6.82 6.26 2.72
C HIS A 49 7.25 5.04 1.90
N LEU A 50 6.29 4.21 1.53
CA LEU A 50 6.52 3.16 0.55
C LEU A 50 6.83 3.81 -0.81
N THR A 51 8.01 3.50 -1.32
CA THR A 51 8.55 4.08 -2.55
C THR A 51 8.98 2.94 -3.47
N GLU A 52 8.67 3.07 -4.76
CA GLU A 52 9.12 2.13 -5.78
C GLU A 52 10.66 1.95 -5.74
N GLY A 53 11.12 0.71 -5.90
CA GLY A 53 12.54 0.35 -5.82
C GLY A 53 13.11 0.37 -4.40
N ASN A 54 12.29 0.67 -3.38
CA ASN A 54 12.66 0.63 -1.97
C ASN A 54 11.63 -0.15 -1.15
N GLY A 55 11.48 -1.43 -1.47
CA GLY A 55 10.59 -2.37 -0.79
C GLY A 55 9.22 -2.57 -1.44
N ILE A 56 8.92 -1.83 -2.51
CA ILE A 56 7.83 -2.13 -3.45
C ILE A 56 8.41 -2.26 -4.85
N GLU A 57 8.05 -3.34 -5.53
CA GLU A 57 8.31 -3.55 -6.95
C GLU A 57 6.98 -3.66 -7.68
N PHE A 58 6.90 -3.08 -8.88
CA PHE A 58 5.70 -3.17 -9.72
C PHE A 58 5.86 -4.24 -10.80
N PRO A 59 4.76 -4.86 -11.23
CA PRO A 59 4.80 -5.88 -12.29
C PRO A 59 5.11 -5.28 -13.68
N GLY A 60 5.14 -3.96 -13.81
CA GLY A 60 5.44 -3.21 -15.03
C GLY A 60 5.27 -1.71 -14.80
N GLU A 61 5.17 -0.93 -15.88
CA GLU A 61 4.94 0.53 -15.82
C GLU A 61 3.51 0.90 -15.36
N SER A 62 2.62 -0.08 -15.23
CA SER A 62 1.22 0.11 -14.80
C SER A 62 0.66 -1.17 -14.18
N LEU A 63 -0.67 -1.19 -13.97
CA LEU A 63 -1.39 -2.39 -13.58
C LEU A 63 -1.28 -3.44 -14.70
N VAL A 64 -0.95 -4.67 -14.30
CA VAL A 64 -0.82 -5.82 -15.20
C VAL A 64 -1.79 -6.89 -14.73
N GLU A 65 -2.55 -7.46 -15.66
CA GLU A 65 -3.46 -8.57 -15.38
C GLU A 65 -2.68 -9.84 -15.06
N ALA A 66 -3.20 -10.67 -14.16
CA ALA A 66 -2.52 -11.92 -13.75
C ALA A 66 -2.31 -12.88 -14.94
N GLU A 67 -3.25 -12.94 -15.89
CA GLU A 67 -3.13 -13.74 -17.11
C GLU A 67 -1.92 -13.30 -17.95
N THR A 68 -1.68 -11.98 -18.08
CA THR A 68 -0.50 -11.45 -18.79
C THR A 68 0.81 -11.88 -18.13
N ILE A 69 0.85 -11.91 -16.79
CA ILE A 69 2.04 -12.36 -16.04
C ILE A 69 2.31 -13.85 -16.30
N ILE A 70 1.26 -14.67 -16.29
CA ILE A 70 1.36 -16.12 -16.51
C ILE A 70 1.79 -16.44 -17.95
N ASP A 71 1.29 -15.66 -18.92
CA ASP A 71 1.54 -15.87 -20.35
C ASP A 71 2.90 -15.34 -20.83
N GLN A 72 3.60 -14.56 -20.02
CA GLN A 72 4.92 -13.98 -20.33
C GLN A 72 6.00 -14.36 -19.30
N PRO A 73 6.21 -15.67 -19.02
CA PRO A 73 7.14 -16.12 -17.98
C PRO A 73 8.59 -15.64 -18.20
N GLU A 74 8.99 -15.41 -19.45
CA GLU A 74 10.30 -14.88 -19.82
C GLU A 74 10.57 -13.47 -19.29
N ILE A 75 9.53 -12.65 -19.08
CA ILE A 75 9.66 -11.30 -18.50
C ILE A 75 9.89 -11.38 -17.00
N PHE A 76 9.30 -12.38 -16.34
CA PHE A 76 9.34 -12.56 -14.88
C PHE A 76 10.42 -13.54 -14.41
N ASN A 77 11.27 -14.04 -15.32
CA ASN A 77 12.37 -14.97 -15.05
C ASN A 77 11.91 -16.26 -14.34
N VAL A 78 10.75 -16.80 -14.73
CA VAL A 78 10.17 -18.03 -14.18
C VAL A 78 10.12 -19.15 -15.22
#